data_AF-A0A2V9TFF9-F1
#
_entry.id   AF-A0A2V9TFF9-F1
#
_cell.length_a   1.000
_cell.length_b   1.000
_cell.length_c   1.000
_cell.angle_alpha   90.00
_cell.angle_beta   90.00
_cell.angle_gamma   90.00
#
_symmetry.space_group_name_H-M   'P 1'
#
loop_
_entity.id
_entity.type
_entity.pdbx_description
1 polymer ?
#
loop_
_entity_poly.entity_id
_entity_poly.type
_entity_poly.pdbx_seq_one_letter_code
_entity_poly.pdbx_strand_id
1 'polypeptide(L)'
;MRENWASELFGDYTPETMLIRVWMRTAVRKEITSFGTFLSTLCHEFCHHLDFQQFRFPDSWHTRGFYERAAALYHHARDTAPKRLFWVPVAGGRWRIDWPRTNRGA
;
A
#
# COMPACT_ATOMS: atom_id res chain seq x y z
N MET A 1 7.36 -20.44 -5.29
CA MET A 1 8.09 -19.16 -5.33
C MET A 1 7.58 -18.32 -4.17
N ARG A 2 8.35 -18.23 -3.08
CA ARG A 2 7.95 -17.47 -1.88
C ARG A 2 7.87 -15.99 -2.26
N GLU A 3 6.72 -15.37 -2.06
CA GLU A 3 6.54 -13.91 -2.21
C GLU A 3 7.34 -13.23 -1.09
N ASN A 4 8.66 -13.15 -1.28
CA ASN A 4 9.58 -12.33 -0.51
C ASN A 4 9.36 -10.84 -0.84
N TRP A 5 8.15 -10.33 -0.63
CA TRP A 5 7.97 -8.90 -0.36
C TRP A 5 8.20 -8.64 1.12
N ALA A 6 9.24 -9.28 1.68
CA ALA A 6 9.91 -8.77 2.85
C ALA A 6 10.40 -7.37 2.48
N SER A 7 9.56 -6.38 2.76
CA SER A 7 9.91 -5.31 3.68
C SER A 7 11.42 -5.03 3.74
N GLU A 8 11.99 -4.52 2.65
CA GLU A 8 12.92 -3.42 2.82
C GLU A 8 12.04 -2.28 3.30
N LEU A 9 11.88 -2.19 4.63
CA LEU A 9 10.85 -1.42 5.29
C LEU A 9 10.90 0.04 4.80
N PHE A 10 10.06 0.38 3.83
CA PHE A 10 9.79 1.77 3.51
C PHE A 10 8.90 2.37 4.59
N GLY A 11 8.07 1.55 5.26
CA GLY A 11 7.21 1.93 6.36
C GLY A 11 6.74 0.73 7.19
N ASP A 12 6.20 1.00 8.37
CA ASP A 12 5.46 0.06 9.20
C ASP A 12 4.43 0.76 10.09
N TYR A 13 3.34 0.07 10.36
CA TYR A 13 2.33 0.42 11.34
C TYR A 13 2.28 -0.65 12.45
N THR A 14 2.33 -0.21 13.70
CA THR A 14 2.20 -1.07 14.88
C THR A 14 0.82 -0.88 15.52
N PRO A 15 -0.13 -1.83 15.42
CA PRO A 15 -1.49 -1.67 15.96
C PRO A 15 -1.55 -1.40 17.46
N GLU A 16 -0.64 -1.98 18.23
CA GLU A 16 -0.61 -1.88 19.70
C GLU A 16 -0.27 -0.47 20.19
N THR A 17 0.61 0.22 19.46
CA THR A 17 1.08 1.57 19.80
C THR A 17 0.49 2.65 18.90
N MET A 18 -0.23 2.24 17.84
CA MET A 18 -0.76 3.09 16.77
C MET A 18 0.32 3.91 16.04
N LEU A 19 1.57 3.46 16.12
CA LEU A 19 2.72 4.20 15.62
C LEU A 19 2.96 3.87 14.15
N ILE A 20 3.13 4.91 13.32
CA ILE A 20 3.53 4.81 11.92
C ILE A 20 4.99 5.26 11.79
N ARG A 21 5.83 4.43 11.17
CA ARG A 21 7.19 4.79 10.75
C ARG A 21 7.28 4.78 9.25
N VAL A 22 8.07 5.69 8.70
CA VAL A 22 8.42 5.75 7.27
C VAL A 22 9.90 6.08 7.14
N TRP A 23 10.61 5.32 6.32
CA TRP A 23 12.04 5.50 6.06
C TRP A 23 12.24 6.39 4.82
N MET A 24 12.98 7.49 5.01
CA MET A 24 13.28 8.46 3.94
C MET A 24 14.41 8.02 2.99
N ARG A 25 15.08 6.89 3.27
CA ARG A 25 16.18 6.37 2.47
C ARG A 25 15.92 4.93 2.07
N THR A 26 16.23 4.59 0.83
CA THR A 26 16.18 3.21 0.32
C THR A 26 17.09 2.28 1.13
N ALA A 27 16.66 1.04 1.37
CA ALA A 27 17.41 0.13 2.24
C ALA A 27 18.77 -0.27 1.65
N VAL A 28 18.84 -0.50 0.34
CA VAL A 28 20.08 -0.88 -0.37
C VAL A 28 20.98 0.32 -0.67
N ARG A 29 20.49 1.29 -1.43
CA ARG A 29 21.32 2.37 -1.99
C ARG A 29 21.52 3.55 -1.04
N LYS A 30 20.75 3.63 0.05
CA LYS A 30 20.72 4.76 1.01
C LYS A 30 20.40 6.13 0.39
N GLU A 31 19.94 6.13 -0.86
CA GLU A 31 19.44 7.31 -1.57
C GLU A 31 18.09 7.75 -0.99
N ILE A 32 17.79 9.05 -1.12
CA ILE A 32 16.52 9.62 -0.69
C ILE A 32 15.39 9.01 -1.53
N THR A 33 14.36 8.52 -0.86
CA THR A 33 13.16 7.97 -1.48
C THR A 33 12.42 9.05 -2.28
N SER A 34 11.92 8.72 -3.47
CA SER A 34 11.12 9.66 -4.25
C SER A 34 9.89 10.13 -3.45
N PHE A 35 9.43 11.36 -3.68
CA PHE A 35 8.21 11.86 -3.01
C PHE A 35 7.01 10.93 -3.24
N GLY A 36 6.83 10.42 -4.47
CA GLY A 36 5.73 9.52 -4.79
C GLY A 36 5.79 8.21 -4.00
N THR A 37 6.99 7.64 -3.85
CA THR A 37 7.21 6.42 -3.05
C THR A 37 6.99 6.70 -1.56
N PHE A 38 7.51 7.82 -1.04
CA PHE A 38 7.32 8.23 0.34
C PHE A 38 5.83 8.37 0.66
N LEU A 39 5.09 9.14 -0.14
CA LEU A 39 3.67 9.38 0.07
C LEU A 39 2.85 8.10 -0.06
N SER A 40 3.14 7.26 -1.07
CA SER A 40 2.46 5.96 -1.23
C SER A 40 2.67 5.06 0.00
N THR A 41 3.85 5.11 0.60
CA THR A 41 4.17 4.34 1.80
C THR A 41 3.44 4.90 3.02
N LEU A 42 3.45 6.21 3.22
CA LEU A 42 2.70 6.84 4.31
C LEU A 42 1.19 6.54 4.21
N CYS A 43 0.60 6.63 3.01
CA CYS A 43 -0.80 6.27 2.80
C CYS A 43 -1.07 4.77 3.08
N HIS A 44 -0.12 3.88 2.78
CA HIS A 44 -0.24 2.46 3.09
C HIS A 44 -0.34 2.22 4.60
N GLU A 45 0.62 2.74 5.36
CA GLU A 45 0.64 2.57 6.82
C GLU A 45 -0.53 3.29 7.50
N PHE A 46 -0.92 4.46 7.00
CA PHE A 46 -2.12 5.15 7.50
C PHE A 46 -3.40 4.41 7.16
N CYS A 47 -3.48 3.72 6.01
CA CYS A 47 -4.61 2.86 5.70
C CYS A 47 -4.72 1.68 6.68
N HIS A 48 -3.59 1.11 7.13
CA HIS A 48 -3.62 0.14 8.22
C HIS A 48 -4.22 0.75 9.48
N HIS A 49 -3.80 1.96 9.87
CA HIS A 49 -4.39 2.64 11.02
C HIS A 49 -5.91 2.85 10.88
N LEU A 50 -6.39 3.31 9.72
CA LEU A 50 -7.82 3.50 9.47
C LEU A 50 -8.58 2.17 9.51
N ASP A 51 -8.05 1.11 8.92
CA ASP A 51 -8.67 -0.22 8.96
C ASP A 51 -8.81 -0.71 10.40
N PHE A 52 -7.78 -0.56 11.24
CA PHE A 52 -7.82 -0.96 12.64
C PHE A 52 -8.75 -0.08 13.50
N GLN A 53 -8.59 1.24 13.41
CA GLN A 53 -9.18 2.17 14.37
C GLN A 53 -10.53 2.71 13.92
N GLN A 54 -10.69 3.02 12.63
CA GLN A 54 -11.91 3.63 12.11
C GLN A 54 -12.89 2.56 11.62
N PHE A 55 -12.45 1.65 10.76
CA PHE A 55 -13.34 0.71 10.09
C PHE A 55 -13.53 -0.62 10.83
N ARG A 56 -12.70 -0.89 11.85
CA ARG A 56 -12.74 -2.13 12.64
C ARG A 56 -12.60 -3.38 11.76
N PHE A 57 -11.65 -3.33 10.83
CA PHE A 57 -11.24 -4.43 9.96
C PHE A 57 -9.87 -5.00 10.40
N PRO A 58 -9.76 -5.64 11.58
CA PRO A 58 -8.48 -6.08 12.14
C PRO A 58 -7.77 -7.15 11.28
N ASP A 59 -8.52 -7.86 10.43
CA ASP A 59 -8.00 -8.91 9.54
C ASP A 59 -7.73 -8.41 8.12
N SER A 60 -7.85 -7.10 7.85
CA SER A 60 -7.66 -6.53 6.51
C SER A 60 -6.19 -6.27 6.17
N TRP A 61 -5.31 -7.21 6.54
CA TRP A 61 -3.91 -7.18 6.14
C TRP A 61 -3.76 -7.49 4.65
N HIS A 62 -3.34 -6.49 3.88
CA HIS A 62 -2.97 -6.62 2.47
C HIS A 62 -4.02 -7.35 1.59
N THR A 63 -5.30 -7.18 1.92
CA THR A 63 -6.41 -7.68 1.10
C THR A 63 -6.62 -6.82 -0.15
N ARG A 64 -7.40 -7.32 -1.13
CA ARG A 64 -7.78 -6.50 -2.29
C ARG A 64 -8.45 -5.18 -1.87
N GLY A 65 -9.35 -5.24 -0.89
CA GLY A 65 -10.03 -4.06 -0.36
C GLY A 65 -9.08 -3.09 0.35
N PHE A 66 -8.07 -3.60 1.06
CA PHE A 66 -7.00 -2.77 1.63
C PHE A 66 -6.25 -2.01 0.53
N TYR A 67 -5.79 -2.71 -0.53
CA TYR A 67 -5.07 -2.06 -1.62
C TYR A 67 -5.92 -1.01 -2.36
N GLU A 68 -7.23 -1.25 -2.50
CA GLU A 68 -8.16 -0.28 -3.09
C GLU A 68 -8.30 0.98 -2.21
N ARG A 69 -8.42 0.83 -0.88
CA ARG A 69 -8.47 1.97 0.05
C ARG A 69 -7.16 2.73 0.11
N ALA A 70 -6.03 2.05 0.17
CA ALA A 70 -4.70 2.68 0.17
C ALA A 70 -4.47 3.48 -1.13
N ALA A 71 -4.88 2.94 -2.29
CA ALA A 71 -4.81 3.65 -3.56
C ALA A 71 -5.74 4.88 -3.59
N ALA A 72 -6.98 4.75 -3.10
CA ALA A 72 -7.92 5.87 -3.00
C ALA A 72 -7.37 7.00 -2.11
N LEU A 73 -6.81 6.65 -0.94
CA LEU A 73 -6.17 7.59 -0.02
C LEU A 73 -4.99 8.32 -0.68
N TYR A 74 -4.12 7.59 -1.39
CA TYR A 74 -2.99 8.19 -2.11
C TYR A 74 -3.44 9.17 -3.19
N HIS A 75 -4.40 8.78 -4.02
CA HIS A 75 -4.88 9.62 -5.12
C HIS A 75 -5.61 10.87 -4.60
N HIS A 76 -6.37 10.73 -3.51
CA HIS A 76 -6.99 11.86 -2.82
C HIS A 76 -5.93 12.82 -2.24
N ALA A 77 -4.92 12.30 -1.52
CA ALA A 77 -3.86 13.12 -0.95
C ALA A 77 -3.01 13.84 -2.02
N ARG A 78 -2.92 13.29 -3.23
CA ARG A 78 -2.22 13.89 -4.37
C ARG A 78 -3.05 14.83 -5.23
N ASP A 79 -4.36 14.95 -4.96
CA ASP A 79 -5.32 15.61 -5.84
C ASP A 79 -5.23 15.11 -7.29
N THR A 80 -5.27 13.79 -7.44
CA THR A 80 -5.24 13.12 -8.74
C THR A 80 -6.48 12.26 -8.93
N ALA A 81 -6.84 12.00 -10.18
CA ALA A 81 -7.97 11.14 -10.51
C ALA A 81 -7.82 9.77 -9.81
N PRO A 82 -8.88 9.25 -9.16
CA PRO A 82 -8.86 7.91 -8.57
C PRO A 82 -8.54 6.87 -9.63
N LYS A 83 -7.71 5.89 -9.26
CA LYS A 83 -7.29 4.83 -10.17
C LYS A 83 -8.00 3.53 -9.86
N ARG A 84 -8.67 2.96 -10.86
CA ARG A 84 -9.29 1.64 -10.73
C ARG A 84 -8.22 0.54 -10.80
N LEU A 85 -8.12 -0.26 -9.75
CA LEU A 85 -7.25 -1.44 -9.74
C LEU A 85 -7.95 -2.61 -10.45
N PHE A 86 -7.27 -3.21 -11.42
CA PHE A 86 -7.75 -4.42 -12.08
C PHE A 86 -7.04 -5.64 -11.51
N TRP A 87 -7.81 -6.59 -10.99
CA TRP A 87 -7.31 -7.80 -10.35
C TRP A 87 -7.37 -8.99 -11.29
N VAL A 88 -6.31 -9.78 -11.34
CA VAL A 88 -6.21 -11.03 -12.10
C VAL A 88 -5.94 -12.18 -11.12
N PRO A 89 -6.74 -13.27 -11.18
CA PRO A 89 -6.50 -14.42 -10.32
C PRO A 89 -5.20 -15.12 -10.70
N VAL A 90 -4.48 -15.65 -9.71
CA VAL A 90 -3.31 -16.51 -9.91
C VAL A 90 -3.48 -17.82 -9.12
N ALA A 91 -2.61 -18.80 -9.39
CA ALA A 91 -2.69 -20.11 -8.74
C ALA A 91 -2.65 -20.01 -7.20
N GLY A 92 -3.47 -20.83 -6.55
CA GLY A 92 -3.57 -20.91 -5.09
C GLY A 92 -4.46 -19.84 -4.45
N GLY A 93 -5.51 -19.36 -5.14
CA GLY A 93 -6.47 -18.40 -4.58
C GLY A 93 -5.94 -16.97 -4.39
N ARG A 94 -4.73 -16.70 -4.86
CA ARG A 94 -4.08 -15.38 -4.79
C ARG A 94 -4.52 -14.50 -5.96
N TRP A 95 -4.26 -13.21 -5.83
CA TRP A 95 -4.58 -12.20 -6.83
C TRP A 95 -3.37 -11.30 -7.05
N ARG A 96 -3.23 -10.78 -8.27
CA ARG A 96 -2.28 -9.73 -8.59
C ARG A 96 -2.96 -8.58 -9.31
N ILE A 97 -2.37 -7.39 -9.21
CA ILE A 97 -2.82 -6.23 -9.97
C ILE A 97 -2.30 -6.34 -11.40
N ASP A 98 -3.19 -6.18 -12.38
CA ASP A 98 -2.85 -5.95 -13.78
C ASP A 98 -2.43 -4.49 -13.94
N TRP A 99 -1.15 -4.21 -13.70
CA TRP A 99 -0.58 -2.88 -13.86
C TRP A 99 -0.74 -2.32 -15.28
N PRO A 100 -0.49 -3.07 -16.36
CA PRO A 100 -0.75 -2.58 -17.71
C PRO A 100 -2.18 -2.07 -17.91
N ARG A 101 -3.20 -2.81 -17.47
CA ARG A 101 -4.60 -2.38 -17.59
C ARG A 101 -4.94 -1.23 -16.65
N THR A 102 -4.46 -1.30 -15.40
CA THR A 102 -4.64 -0.27 -14.37
C THR A 102 -4.04 1.07 -14.81
N ASN A 103 -2.89 1.07 -15.51
CA ASN A 103 -2.25 2.29 -15.99
C ASN A 103 -2.91 2.89 -17.24
N ARG A 104 -3.62 2.09 -18.04
CA ARG A 104 -4.34 2.56 -19.24
C ARG A 104 -5.76 3.04 -18.96
N GLY A 105 -6.35 2.64 -17.83
CA GLY A 105 -7.73 2.98 -17.45
C GLY A 105 -7.86 4.20 -16.55
N ALA A 106 -6.83 5.05 -16.50
CA ALA A 106 -6.82 6.34 -15.79
C ALA A 106 -7.01 7.48 -16.78
#